data_AF-A0A7Y2P0H5-F1
#
_entry.id   AF-A0A7Y2P0H5-F1
#
_cell.length_a   1.000
_cell.length_b   1.000
_cell.length_c   1.000
_cell.angle_alpha   90.00
_cell.angle_beta   90.00
_cell.angle_gamma   90.00
#
_symmetry.space_group_name_H-M   'P 1'
#
loop_
_entity.id
_entity.type
_entity.pdbx_description
1 polymer ?
#
loop_
_entity_poly.entity_id
_entity_poly.type
_entity_poly.pdbx_seq_one_letter_code
_entity_poly.pdbx_strand_id
1 'polypeptide(L)'
;MTVEPDTEQKPSRAAFADGPRLLADIGATHARFGLETAPGVLRQVAVLRCDDYTGIVPLLHAYLAQTGGVRINHGAFALANPISGDTIRMTNRDWQFSTDEVRRTLGLSTLLIVNDFTALAMALPGFKPQDLMQVGGGAPQSHAVAGVLGPGTGLGVSGVIPTIDGFITLGSEGGHVNFAPSDEREFAILQYAWQEWQHVSNERLISGPGIELMYRALAQRNGVEAPSRSTADIVGSALDARDPLCLETLEVFAGMLGGAAANLAVTLGAFGGIFIGGGIVPRIAEWFATSPFRARFEAKGRFTDYIAQIPTYIIMTPNPALHGVSTILSEHLRGRSGANTLMDRVQQLRHELSPAEQRVAALVLEHPRKILGEPIAEIARLADVSQPTVIRFCRSLGFQGLAEFKLKFAGSLTGTIPVRHSQVRMSDSTHDLSAKVIDNTVSAILKFRDQLDVHGIDRAIELLRRARRVEFYAMGNARAVALDGQHKFFRFRIPAALYGDSHLFTLAAGLLGPGDVVIAISTAGQLPELLEAVDIARAGGADVIAITSSKSLLAKKASVCLAVDHSEDSTTFLSMISRILQLLLIDIMSVGISLGNQGEAAGEGDMEQRDQRRLLISHLDS
;
A
#
# COMPACT_ATOMS: atom_id res chain seq x y z
N MET A 1 18.22 33.01 -20.31
CA MET A 1 18.10 32.59 -18.90
C MET A 1 18.57 31.16 -18.82
N THR A 2 19.71 30.94 -18.15
CA THR A 2 20.33 29.64 -17.91
C THR A 2 19.44 28.79 -17.03
N VAL A 3 18.97 27.66 -17.57
CA VAL A 3 18.23 26.62 -16.85
C VAL A 3 19.27 25.77 -16.12
N GLU A 4 19.18 25.71 -14.79
CA GLU A 4 19.97 24.77 -13.98
C GLU A 4 19.54 23.34 -14.29
N PRO A 5 20.47 22.37 -14.38
CA PRO A 5 20.14 20.98 -14.64
C PRO A 5 19.48 20.35 -13.42
N ASP A 6 18.45 19.56 -13.71
CA ASP A 6 17.68 18.73 -12.81
C ASP A 6 18.59 17.94 -11.85
N THR A 7 18.28 17.98 -10.55
CA THR A 7 19.07 17.28 -9.55
C THR A 7 18.65 15.81 -9.54
N GLU A 8 19.37 14.98 -10.30
CA GLU A 8 19.30 13.52 -10.17
C GLU A 8 19.45 13.13 -8.67
N GLN A 9 18.37 12.64 -8.08
CA GLN A 9 18.39 12.05 -6.76
C GLN A 9 19.32 10.84 -6.77
N LYS A 10 20.56 11.01 -6.29
CA LYS A 10 21.49 9.90 -6.07
C LYS A 10 20.82 8.85 -5.18
N PRO A 11 20.60 7.61 -5.66
CA PRO A 11 19.97 6.58 -4.86
C PRO A 11 20.89 6.26 -3.67
N SER A 12 20.37 6.44 -2.45
CA SER A 12 21.18 6.37 -1.25
C SER A 12 21.62 4.93 -0.99
N ARG A 13 22.91 4.76 -0.67
CA ARG A 13 23.55 3.50 -0.25
C ARG A 13 22.87 2.85 0.98
N ALA A 14 21.93 3.56 1.64
CA ALA A 14 21.18 3.09 2.80
C ALA A 14 20.00 2.15 2.46
N ALA A 15 19.56 2.07 1.20
CA ALA A 15 18.43 1.23 0.81
C ALA A 15 18.68 -0.30 0.97
N PHE A 16 19.95 -0.72 1.13
CA PHE A 16 20.39 -2.11 1.21
C PHE A 16 21.12 -2.44 2.52
N ALA A 17 20.91 -1.61 3.56
CA ALA A 17 21.55 -1.82 4.87
C ALA A 17 21.18 -3.18 5.49
N ASP A 18 19.96 -3.68 5.23
CA ASP A 18 19.47 -4.98 5.68
C ASP A 18 19.88 -6.15 4.77
N GLY A 19 20.91 -5.97 3.94
CA GLY A 19 21.45 -7.00 3.04
C GLY A 19 20.74 -7.06 1.67
N PRO A 20 21.14 -8.04 0.82
CA PRO A 20 20.61 -8.18 -0.52
C PRO A 20 19.12 -8.54 -0.54
N ARG A 21 18.44 -8.11 -1.60
CA ARG A 21 17.00 -8.36 -1.81
C ARG A 21 16.82 -9.47 -2.84
N LEU A 22 15.92 -10.41 -2.55
CA LEU A 22 15.58 -11.50 -3.47
C LEU A 22 14.51 -11.05 -4.45
N LEU A 23 14.87 -10.96 -5.73
CA LEU A 23 13.93 -10.61 -6.79
C LEU A 23 13.67 -11.84 -7.65
N ALA A 24 12.42 -12.03 -8.08
CA ALA A 24 12.06 -13.12 -8.95
C ALA A 24 11.04 -12.71 -10.02
N ASP A 25 11.12 -13.35 -11.17
CA ASP A 25 10.15 -13.32 -12.26
C ASP A 25 9.79 -14.78 -12.58
N ILE A 26 8.62 -15.21 -12.11
CA ILE A 26 8.20 -16.61 -12.08
C ILE A 26 7.06 -16.80 -13.07
N GLY A 27 7.38 -17.42 -14.21
CA GLY A 27 6.42 -17.81 -15.23
C GLY A 27 5.95 -19.26 -15.09
N ALA A 28 5.17 -19.70 -16.07
CA ALA A 28 4.69 -21.07 -16.13
C ALA A 28 5.82 -22.09 -16.30
N THR A 29 6.81 -21.84 -17.17
CA THR A 29 7.86 -22.84 -17.49
C THR A 29 9.19 -22.56 -16.83
N HIS A 30 9.52 -21.28 -16.60
CA HIS A 30 10.81 -20.87 -16.06
C HIS A 30 10.61 -19.79 -14.99
N ALA A 31 11.49 -19.83 -14.00
CA ALA A 31 11.62 -18.82 -12.97
C ALA A 31 13.01 -18.18 -13.07
N ARG A 32 13.05 -16.85 -13.17
CA ARG A 32 14.28 -16.06 -13.17
C ARG A 32 14.44 -15.42 -11.81
N PHE A 33 15.64 -15.50 -11.26
CA PHE A 33 15.97 -14.93 -9.96
C PHE A 33 17.14 -13.97 -10.09
N GLY A 34 17.24 -13.02 -9.17
CA GLY A 34 18.42 -12.20 -8.98
C GLY A 34 18.50 -11.67 -7.55
N LEU A 35 19.72 -11.58 -7.02
CA LEU A 35 20.00 -10.89 -5.78
C LEU A 35 20.37 -9.45 -6.06
N GLU A 36 19.55 -8.52 -5.61
CA GLU A 36 19.85 -7.10 -5.71
C GLU A 36 20.71 -6.67 -4.51
N THR A 37 21.96 -6.30 -4.78
CA THR A 37 22.97 -5.96 -3.74
C THR A 37 23.13 -4.46 -3.52
N ALA A 38 22.67 -3.66 -4.47
CA ALA A 38 22.63 -2.20 -4.45
C ALA A 38 21.58 -1.74 -5.48
N PRO A 39 21.14 -0.47 -5.49
CA PRO A 39 20.10 -0.02 -6.41
C PRO A 39 20.44 -0.37 -7.87
N GLY A 40 19.64 -1.24 -8.51
CA GLY A 40 19.86 -1.67 -9.89
C GLY A 40 21.04 -2.63 -10.11
N VAL A 41 21.72 -3.10 -9.05
CA VAL A 41 22.86 -4.03 -9.14
C VAL A 41 22.42 -5.45 -8.81
N LEU A 42 22.07 -6.20 -9.85
CA LEU A 42 21.71 -7.61 -9.77
C LEU A 42 22.95 -8.51 -9.81
N ARG A 43 23.00 -9.49 -8.91
CA ARG A 43 24.03 -10.53 -8.80
C ARG A 43 23.36 -11.89 -8.78
N GLN A 44 24.14 -12.94 -9.10
CA GLN A 44 23.69 -14.34 -9.06
C GLN A 44 22.36 -14.54 -9.82
N VAL A 45 22.27 -13.93 -11.01
CA VAL A 45 21.10 -14.10 -11.86
C VAL A 45 21.07 -15.55 -12.33
N ALA A 46 19.98 -16.25 -12.06
CA ALA A 46 19.80 -17.64 -12.44
C ALA A 46 18.41 -17.87 -13.02
N VAL A 47 18.31 -18.85 -13.93
CA VAL A 47 17.05 -19.29 -14.50
C VAL A 47 16.88 -20.76 -14.15
N LEU A 48 15.80 -21.09 -13.46
CA LEU A 48 15.44 -22.45 -13.09
C LEU A 48 14.19 -22.88 -13.87
N ARG A 49 14.14 -24.16 -14.27
CA ARG A 49 12.96 -24.73 -14.91
C ARG A 49 11.93 -25.08 -13.84
N CYS A 50 10.70 -24.60 -13.98
CA CYS A 50 9.66 -24.83 -12.97
C CYS A 50 9.25 -26.31 -12.89
N ASP A 51 9.37 -27.08 -13.97
CA ASP A 51 9.04 -28.52 -14.00
C ASP A 51 9.95 -29.39 -13.12
N ASP A 52 11.12 -28.87 -12.74
CA ASP A 52 12.06 -29.60 -11.89
C ASP A 52 11.65 -29.56 -10.40
N TYR A 53 10.56 -28.85 -10.07
CA TYR A 53 10.13 -28.60 -8.69
C TYR A 53 8.63 -28.84 -8.50
N THR A 54 8.25 -29.40 -7.35
CA THR A 54 6.86 -29.69 -6.99
C THR A 54 6.07 -28.46 -6.56
N GLY A 55 6.74 -27.34 -6.24
CA GLY A 55 6.12 -26.12 -5.77
C GLY A 55 7.11 -24.95 -5.67
N ILE A 56 6.57 -23.77 -5.31
CA ILE A 56 7.37 -22.54 -5.22
C ILE A 56 8.41 -22.56 -4.09
N VAL A 57 8.11 -23.21 -2.96
CA VAL A 57 9.04 -23.28 -1.81
C VAL A 57 10.29 -24.11 -2.13
N PRO A 58 10.17 -25.35 -2.67
CA PRO A 58 11.34 -26.10 -3.15
C PRO A 58 12.17 -25.34 -4.20
N LEU A 59 11.51 -24.66 -5.14
CA LEU A 59 12.17 -23.82 -6.15
C LEU A 59 13.00 -22.71 -5.50
N LEU A 60 12.42 -21.97 -4.55
CA LEU A 60 13.09 -20.87 -3.85
C LEU A 60 14.27 -21.36 -3.02
N HIS A 61 14.13 -22.48 -2.30
CA HIS A 61 15.26 -23.07 -1.56
C HIS A 61 16.40 -23.50 -2.48
N ALA A 62 16.08 -24.09 -3.65
CA ALA A 62 17.09 -24.50 -4.62
C ALA A 62 17.87 -23.31 -5.19
N TYR A 63 17.22 -22.18 -5.44
CA TYR A 63 17.92 -20.94 -5.80
C TYR A 63 18.78 -20.44 -4.64
N LEU A 64 18.22 -20.34 -3.43
CA LEU A 64 18.92 -19.81 -2.25
C LEU A 64 20.16 -20.63 -1.88
N ALA A 65 20.13 -21.96 -2.05
CA ALA A 65 21.28 -22.84 -1.85
C ALA A 65 22.47 -22.46 -2.75
N GLN A 66 22.22 -21.92 -3.94
CA GLN A 66 23.27 -21.48 -4.88
C GLN A 66 23.90 -20.14 -4.48
N THR A 67 23.27 -19.39 -3.57
CA THR A 67 23.71 -18.02 -3.23
C THR A 67 24.85 -17.96 -2.22
N GLY A 68 25.22 -19.11 -1.62
CA GLY A 68 26.30 -19.20 -0.63
C GLY A 68 25.88 -18.81 0.80
N GLY A 69 24.58 -18.88 1.11
CA GLY A 69 24.05 -18.64 2.45
C GLY A 69 23.95 -17.17 2.86
N VAL A 70 23.87 -16.27 1.87
CA VAL A 70 23.65 -14.84 2.11
C VAL A 70 22.33 -14.64 2.85
N ARG A 71 22.33 -13.85 3.92
CA ARG A 71 21.12 -13.51 4.65
C ARG A 71 20.26 -12.55 3.82
N ILE A 72 18.99 -12.91 3.62
CA ILE A 72 18.02 -12.13 2.86
C ILE A 72 16.86 -11.78 3.80
N ASN A 73 16.52 -10.50 3.90
CA ASN A 73 15.42 -10.03 4.74
C ASN A 73 14.17 -9.62 3.92
N HIS A 74 14.35 -9.33 2.62
CA HIS A 74 13.29 -8.82 1.77
C HIS A 74 13.28 -9.51 0.41
N GLY A 75 12.08 -9.78 -0.10
CA GLY A 75 11.89 -10.28 -1.46
C GLY A 75 10.69 -9.66 -2.16
N ALA A 76 10.74 -9.61 -3.48
CA ALA A 76 9.62 -9.22 -4.32
C ALA A 76 9.58 -10.02 -5.62
N PHE A 77 8.45 -10.66 -5.89
CA PHE A 77 8.28 -11.60 -7.00
C PHE A 77 7.21 -11.11 -7.98
N ALA A 78 7.51 -11.21 -9.27
CA ALA A 78 6.57 -11.10 -10.36
C ALA A 78 6.05 -12.50 -10.72
N LEU A 79 4.74 -12.64 -10.87
CA LEU A 79 4.08 -13.88 -11.29
C LEU A 79 3.18 -13.61 -12.49
N ALA A 80 3.20 -14.53 -13.45
CA ALA A 80 2.26 -14.55 -14.58
C ALA A 80 0.87 -15.03 -14.13
N ASN A 81 0.22 -14.27 -13.24
CA ASN A 81 -1.08 -14.57 -12.65
C ASN A 81 -1.80 -13.30 -12.15
N PRO A 82 -3.14 -13.28 -12.12
CA PRO A 82 -3.88 -12.31 -11.33
C PRO A 82 -3.57 -12.51 -9.84
N ILE A 83 -3.28 -11.43 -9.12
CA ILE A 83 -2.96 -11.48 -7.69
C ILE A 83 -4.07 -10.81 -6.89
N SER A 84 -4.78 -11.58 -6.06
CA SER A 84 -5.80 -11.07 -5.15
C SER A 84 -5.75 -11.79 -3.81
N GLY A 85 -5.44 -11.07 -2.73
CA GLY A 85 -5.33 -11.64 -1.39
C GLY A 85 -4.03 -12.44 -1.18
N ASP A 86 -4.01 -13.25 -0.13
CA ASP A 86 -2.81 -13.98 0.31
C ASP A 86 -2.59 -15.30 -0.46
N THR A 87 -3.67 -15.99 -0.83
CA THR A 87 -3.62 -17.28 -1.53
C THR A 87 -3.53 -17.07 -3.04
N ILE A 88 -2.52 -17.67 -3.66
CA ILE A 88 -2.26 -17.60 -5.09
C ILE A 88 -2.43 -19.00 -5.69
N ARG A 89 -3.17 -19.09 -6.79
CA ARG A 89 -3.27 -20.27 -7.65
C ARG A 89 -2.85 -19.87 -9.05
N MET A 90 -1.80 -20.48 -9.58
CA MET A 90 -1.29 -20.15 -10.91
C MET A 90 -2.25 -20.66 -12.01
N THR A 91 -2.52 -19.84 -13.03
CA THR A 91 -3.42 -20.20 -14.14
C THR A 91 -2.80 -21.26 -15.07
N ASN A 92 -1.50 -21.17 -15.31
CA ASN A 92 -0.78 -21.98 -16.30
C ASN A 92 0.15 -23.03 -15.66
N ARG A 93 0.01 -23.30 -14.36
CA ARG A 93 0.73 -24.35 -13.62
C ARG A 93 -0.05 -24.75 -12.37
N ASP A 94 0.03 -26.02 -11.97
CA ASP A 94 -0.65 -26.56 -10.79
C ASP A 94 0.07 -26.21 -9.46
N TRP A 95 0.48 -24.96 -9.29
CA TRP A 95 1.05 -24.46 -8.04
C TRP A 95 0.03 -23.58 -7.31
N GLN A 96 -0.14 -23.85 -6.02
CA GLN A 96 -0.97 -23.07 -5.11
C GLN A 96 -0.20 -22.84 -3.80
N PHE A 97 -0.21 -21.61 -3.29
CA PHE A 97 0.51 -21.25 -2.08
C PHE A 97 -0.03 -19.96 -1.43
N SER A 98 0.27 -19.78 -0.14
CA SER A 98 0.08 -18.52 0.59
C SER A 98 1.33 -17.65 0.51
N THR A 99 1.17 -16.36 0.25
CA THR A 99 2.28 -15.39 0.25
C THR A 99 2.91 -15.29 1.64
N ASP A 100 2.10 -15.22 2.69
CA ASP A 100 2.60 -15.15 4.07
C ASP A 100 3.27 -16.44 4.54
N GLU A 101 2.81 -17.61 4.09
CA GLU A 101 3.46 -18.89 4.37
C GLU A 101 4.85 -18.97 3.73
N VAL A 102 4.98 -18.57 2.46
CA VAL A 102 6.28 -18.50 1.77
C VAL A 102 7.20 -17.51 2.49
N ARG A 103 6.67 -16.33 2.88
CA ARG A 103 7.42 -15.32 3.64
C ARG A 103 7.98 -15.90 4.94
N ARG A 104 7.14 -16.58 5.74
CA ARG A 104 7.55 -17.19 7.02
C ARG A 104 8.55 -18.32 6.81
N THR A 105 8.32 -19.18 5.82
CA THR A 105 9.18 -20.34 5.52
C THR A 105 10.59 -19.91 5.12
N LEU A 106 10.70 -18.82 4.35
CA LEU A 106 12.00 -18.27 3.95
C LEU A 106 12.62 -17.32 4.99
N GLY A 107 11.94 -17.05 6.11
CA GLY A 107 12.41 -16.12 7.13
C GLY A 107 12.48 -14.66 6.67
N LEU A 108 11.65 -14.26 5.70
CA LEU A 108 11.63 -12.90 5.16
C LEU A 108 10.80 -11.96 6.06
N SER A 109 11.32 -10.76 6.31
CA SER A 109 10.58 -9.67 6.96
C SER A 109 9.52 -9.09 6.02
N THR A 110 9.83 -9.04 4.73
CA THR A 110 8.93 -8.55 3.68
C THR A 110 8.98 -9.49 2.49
N LEU A 111 7.81 -9.91 2.02
CA LEU A 111 7.64 -10.55 0.72
C LEU A 111 6.48 -9.86 0.00
N LEU A 112 6.75 -9.33 -1.19
CA LEU A 112 5.73 -8.78 -2.07
C LEU A 112 5.58 -9.70 -3.27
N ILE A 113 4.34 -9.95 -3.67
CA ILE A 113 4.05 -10.70 -4.88
C ILE A 113 3.09 -9.88 -5.72
N VAL A 114 3.46 -9.68 -6.98
CA VAL A 114 2.70 -8.86 -7.92
C VAL A 114 2.56 -9.60 -9.25
N ASN A 115 1.61 -9.15 -10.06
CA ASN A 115 1.51 -9.58 -11.43
C ASN A 115 2.75 -9.14 -12.24
N ASP A 116 3.20 -9.95 -13.18
CA ASP A 116 4.38 -9.73 -14.02
C ASP A 116 4.31 -8.47 -14.89
N PHE A 117 3.15 -8.17 -15.47
CA PHE A 117 2.93 -6.94 -16.22
C PHE A 117 2.75 -5.70 -15.34
N THR A 118 2.31 -5.90 -14.09
CA THR A 118 2.36 -4.85 -13.07
C THR A 118 3.81 -4.51 -12.73
N ALA A 119 4.67 -5.52 -12.55
CA ALA A 119 6.10 -5.31 -12.37
C ALA A 119 6.73 -4.62 -13.59
N LEU A 120 6.44 -5.10 -14.80
CA LEU A 120 6.95 -4.51 -16.04
C LEU A 120 6.53 -3.04 -16.19
N ALA A 121 5.28 -2.69 -15.89
CA ALA A 121 4.81 -1.31 -15.89
C ALA A 121 5.55 -0.44 -14.87
N MET A 122 5.88 -0.99 -13.69
CA MET A 122 6.66 -0.27 -12.68
C MET A 122 8.12 -0.03 -13.12
N ALA A 123 8.64 -0.80 -14.08
CA ALA A 123 10.00 -0.62 -14.60
C ALA A 123 10.10 0.54 -15.60
N LEU A 124 9.00 0.92 -16.27
CA LEU A 124 9.02 1.84 -17.42
C LEU A 124 9.72 3.18 -17.12
N PRO A 125 9.42 3.88 -16.01
CA PRO A 125 10.02 5.19 -15.76
C PRO A 125 11.53 5.13 -15.48
N GLY A 126 12.06 3.96 -15.15
CA GLY A 126 13.48 3.75 -14.89
C GLY A 126 14.31 3.40 -16.13
N PHE A 127 13.68 3.15 -17.29
CA PHE A 127 14.41 2.77 -18.50
C PHE A 127 15.15 3.96 -19.11
N LYS A 128 16.39 3.68 -19.55
CA LYS A 128 17.23 4.63 -20.26
C LYS A 128 17.04 4.47 -21.77
N PRO A 129 17.46 5.44 -22.59
CA PRO A 129 17.37 5.31 -24.05
C PRO A 129 18.00 4.03 -24.62
N GLN A 130 19.06 3.52 -23.99
CA GLN A 130 19.72 2.26 -24.38
C GLN A 130 18.92 1.00 -24.05
N ASP A 131 17.95 1.09 -23.15
CA ASP A 131 17.07 -0.03 -22.77
C ASP A 131 15.89 -0.20 -23.75
N LEU A 132 15.73 0.74 -24.68
CA LEU A 132 14.56 0.88 -25.54
C LEU A 132 14.96 0.99 -27.02
N MET A 133 14.21 0.33 -27.90
CA MET A 133 14.28 0.55 -29.34
C MET A 133 12.98 1.19 -29.81
N GLN A 134 13.03 2.43 -30.31
CA GLN A 134 11.84 3.12 -30.81
C GLN A 134 11.35 2.51 -32.13
N VAL A 135 10.04 2.33 -32.25
CA VAL A 135 9.37 1.92 -33.49
C VAL A 135 8.42 3.03 -33.94
N GLY A 136 8.65 3.55 -35.15
CA GLY A 136 7.96 4.74 -35.67
C GLY A 136 8.42 6.06 -35.03
N GLY A 137 7.60 7.11 -35.20
CA GLY A 137 7.89 8.45 -34.68
C GLY A 137 7.27 8.76 -33.32
N GLY A 138 7.16 10.05 -33.01
CA GLY A 138 6.61 10.57 -31.75
C GLY A 138 7.68 10.83 -30.68
N ALA A 139 7.29 11.58 -29.66
CA ALA A 139 8.10 11.85 -28.47
C ALA A 139 7.23 11.73 -27.23
N PRO A 140 7.74 11.16 -26.13
CA PRO A 140 6.93 10.93 -24.94
C PRO A 140 6.62 12.27 -24.28
N GLN A 141 5.37 12.47 -23.90
CA GLN A 141 5.01 13.62 -23.08
C GLN A 141 5.45 13.36 -21.63
N SER A 142 6.11 14.36 -21.03
CA SER A 142 6.49 14.28 -19.62
C SER A 142 5.25 14.17 -18.74
N HIS A 143 5.32 13.32 -17.72
CA HIS A 143 4.26 13.15 -16.73
C HIS A 143 2.90 12.77 -17.35
N ALA A 144 2.92 11.93 -18.39
CA ALA A 144 1.74 11.38 -19.04
C ALA A 144 1.58 9.87 -18.79
N VAL A 145 0.37 9.37 -18.97
CA VAL A 145 0.06 7.92 -18.89
C VAL A 145 0.87 7.18 -19.94
N ALA A 146 1.42 6.03 -19.60
CA ALA A 146 2.03 5.11 -20.57
C ALA A 146 1.40 3.72 -20.44
N GLY A 147 1.34 3.00 -21.57
CA GLY A 147 0.82 1.64 -21.63
C GLY A 147 1.93 0.64 -21.90
N VAL A 148 1.77 -0.60 -21.43
CA VAL A 148 2.63 -1.71 -21.79
C VAL A 148 1.82 -2.93 -22.17
N LEU A 149 2.22 -3.60 -23.24
CA LEU A 149 1.69 -4.89 -23.65
C LEU A 149 2.83 -5.76 -24.17
N GLY A 150 2.70 -7.08 -24.07
CA GLY A 150 3.82 -7.95 -24.41
C GLY A 150 3.40 -9.39 -24.71
N PRO A 151 3.56 -9.86 -25.95
CA PRO A 151 3.27 -11.24 -26.29
C PRO A 151 4.37 -12.19 -25.79
N GLY A 152 3.95 -13.27 -25.15
CA GLY A 152 4.77 -14.37 -24.66
C GLY A 152 3.98 -15.67 -24.76
N THR A 153 3.92 -16.45 -23.68
CA THR A 153 2.98 -17.58 -23.59
C THR A 153 1.52 -17.10 -23.66
N GLY A 154 1.24 -15.91 -23.13
CA GLY A 154 -0.03 -15.19 -23.25
C GLY A 154 0.20 -13.75 -23.74
N LEU A 155 -0.72 -12.84 -23.42
CA LEU A 155 -0.61 -11.41 -23.72
C LEU A 155 -0.90 -10.61 -22.45
N GLY A 156 0.15 -10.18 -21.77
CA GLY A 156 -0.05 -9.27 -20.65
C GLY A 156 -0.22 -7.83 -21.10
N VAL A 157 -0.99 -7.08 -20.30
CA VAL A 157 -1.31 -5.67 -20.54
C VAL A 157 -1.33 -4.95 -19.21
N SER A 158 -0.74 -3.76 -19.15
CA SER A 158 -0.73 -2.91 -17.96
C SER A 158 -0.50 -1.46 -18.36
N GLY A 159 -0.55 -0.56 -17.39
CA GLY A 159 -0.28 0.86 -17.59
C GLY A 159 0.40 1.48 -16.40
N VAL A 160 1.00 2.64 -16.61
CA VAL A 160 1.55 3.49 -15.57
C VAL A 160 0.85 4.85 -15.63
N ILE A 161 0.34 5.27 -14.48
CA ILE A 161 -0.37 6.53 -14.31
C ILE A 161 0.51 7.45 -13.46
N PRO A 162 0.90 8.62 -13.97
CA PRO A 162 1.73 9.57 -13.23
C PRO A 162 0.96 10.13 -12.03
N THR A 163 1.67 10.39 -10.94
CA THR A 163 1.18 11.06 -9.73
C THR A 163 2.17 12.15 -9.32
N ILE A 164 1.75 13.12 -8.50
CA ILE A 164 2.60 14.27 -8.10
C ILE A 164 3.99 13.83 -7.58
N ASP A 165 4.04 12.72 -6.83
CA ASP A 165 5.26 12.21 -6.20
C ASP A 165 5.86 10.97 -6.92
N GLY A 166 5.35 10.60 -8.09
CA GLY A 166 5.86 9.45 -8.84
C GLY A 166 4.85 8.86 -9.81
N PHE A 167 4.54 7.59 -9.64
CA PHE A 167 3.63 6.85 -10.52
C PHE A 167 3.00 5.67 -9.82
N ILE A 168 1.80 5.30 -10.27
CA ILE A 168 1.11 4.08 -9.86
C ILE A 168 0.92 3.18 -11.08
N THR A 169 0.83 1.87 -10.85
CA THR A 169 0.58 0.89 -11.91
C THR A 169 -0.90 0.53 -11.98
N LEU A 170 -1.39 0.38 -13.20
CA LEU A 170 -2.72 -0.13 -13.48
C LEU A 170 -2.62 -1.63 -13.79
N GLY A 171 -2.82 -2.46 -12.77
CA GLY A 171 -2.98 -3.90 -12.98
C GLY A 171 -4.22 -4.18 -13.85
N SER A 172 -4.05 -4.98 -14.91
CA SER A 172 -5.14 -5.25 -15.85
C SER A 172 -5.03 -6.63 -16.48
N GLU A 173 -6.18 -7.14 -16.94
CA GLU A 173 -6.29 -8.37 -17.74
C GLU A 173 -6.60 -8.02 -19.21
N GLY A 174 -5.98 -6.93 -19.71
CA GLY A 174 -6.29 -6.35 -21.02
C GLY A 174 -6.02 -7.29 -22.20
N GLY A 175 -5.24 -8.37 -22.01
CA GLY A 175 -5.06 -9.41 -23.02
C GLY A 175 -6.32 -10.23 -23.30
N HIS A 176 -7.25 -10.30 -22.35
CA HIS A 176 -8.47 -11.10 -22.45
C HIS A 176 -9.64 -10.37 -23.12
N VAL A 177 -9.48 -9.10 -23.51
CA VAL A 177 -10.51 -8.37 -24.27
C VAL A 177 -10.72 -8.99 -25.65
N ASN A 178 -11.90 -8.76 -26.24
CA ASN A 178 -12.26 -9.27 -27.56
C ASN A 178 -11.24 -8.85 -28.63
N PHE A 179 -10.89 -9.80 -29.50
CA PHE A 179 -10.17 -9.49 -30.72
C PHE A 179 -11.06 -8.75 -31.72
N ALA A 180 -10.52 -7.71 -32.36
CA ALA A 180 -11.21 -6.91 -33.37
C ALA A 180 -10.42 -6.94 -34.70
N PRO A 181 -10.88 -7.71 -35.71
CA PRO A 181 -10.16 -7.87 -36.97
C PRO A 181 -10.18 -6.58 -37.79
N SER A 182 -9.05 -6.27 -38.42
CA SER A 182 -8.85 -5.05 -39.22
C SER A 182 -8.76 -5.30 -40.73
N ASP A 183 -8.68 -6.55 -41.18
CA ASP A 183 -8.74 -6.94 -42.59
C ASP A 183 -9.27 -8.38 -42.77
N GLU A 184 -9.36 -8.83 -44.03
CA GLU A 184 -9.85 -10.17 -44.38
C GLU A 184 -8.95 -11.32 -43.89
N ARG A 185 -7.64 -11.11 -43.75
CA ARG A 185 -6.72 -12.12 -43.17
C ARG A 185 -7.06 -12.34 -41.70
N GLU A 186 -7.15 -11.23 -40.97
CA GLU A 186 -7.50 -11.24 -39.55
C GLU A 186 -8.91 -11.80 -39.31
N PHE A 187 -9.86 -11.51 -40.20
CA PHE A 187 -11.20 -12.09 -40.14
C PHE A 187 -11.20 -13.60 -40.36
N ALA A 188 -10.45 -14.10 -41.35
CA ALA A 188 -10.31 -15.54 -41.58
C ALA A 188 -9.67 -16.27 -40.38
N ILE A 189 -8.67 -15.65 -39.74
CA ILE A 189 -8.05 -16.18 -38.51
C ILE A 189 -9.07 -16.23 -37.37
N LEU A 190 -9.88 -15.19 -37.20
CA LEU A 190 -10.95 -15.18 -36.20
C LEU A 190 -11.99 -16.28 -36.48
N GLN A 191 -12.41 -16.45 -37.73
CA GLN A 191 -13.32 -17.53 -38.12
C GLN A 191 -12.74 -18.92 -37.85
N TYR A 192 -11.43 -19.10 -38.07
CA TYR A 192 -10.74 -20.33 -37.73
C TYR A 192 -10.73 -20.56 -36.21
N ALA A 193 -10.38 -19.55 -35.42
CA ALA A 193 -10.35 -19.65 -33.95
C ALA A 193 -11.74 -19.94 -33.34
N TRP A 194 -12.82 -19.44 -33.94
CA TRP A 194 -14.19 -19.71 -33.49
C TRP A 194 -14.65 -21.16 -33.63
N GLN A 195 -13.93 -21.98 -34.39
CA GLN A 195 -14.20 -23.42 -34.45
C GLN A 195 -13.86 -24.13 -33.15
N GLU A 196 -12.88 -23.60 -32.39
CA GLU A 196 -12.43 -24.18 -31.13
C GLU A 196 -13.03 -23.47 -29.91
N TRP A 197 -13.23 -22.15 -30.00
CA TRP A 197 -13.65 -21.37 -28.84
C TRP A 197 -14.72 -20.32 -29.12
N GLN A 198 -15.67 -20.17 -28.19
CA GLN A 198 -16.69 -19.13 -28.26
C GLN A 198 -16.14 -17.71 -28.06
N HIS A 199 -15.20 -17.53 -27.11
CA HIS A 199 -14.53 -16.25 -26.84
C HIS A 199 -13.15 -16.24 -27.47
N VAL A 200 -12.86 -15.28 -28.37
CA VAL A 200 -11.53 -15.11 -28.95
C VAL A 200 -10.96 -13.78 -28.48
N SER A 201 -10.06 -13.85 -27.51
CA SER A 201 -9.37 -12.68 -26.98
C SER A 201 -8.17 -12.28 -27.84
N ASN A 202 -7.66 -11.07 -27.60
CA ASN A 202 -6.36 -10.67 -28.15
C ASN A 202 -5.26 -11.66 -27.78
N GLU A 203 -5.22 -12.17 -26.54
CA GLU A 203 -4.23 -13.15 -26.09
C GLU A 203 -4.21 -14.43 -26.94
N ARG A 204 -5.37 -14.94 -27.33
CA ARG A 204 -5.45 -16.20 -28.09
C ARG A 204 -4.77 -16.12 -29.44
N LEU A 205 -4.65 -14.92 -30.00
CA LEU A 205 -4.02 -14.68 -31.29
C LEU A 205 -2.63 -14.04 -31.12
N ILE A 206 -2.49 -13.03 -30.26
CA ILE A 206 -1.27 -12.25 -30.08
C ILE A 206 -0.41 -12.87 -28.96
N SER A 207 0.00 -14.12 -29.16
CA SER A 207 0.86 -14.90 -28.25
C SER A 207 1.64 -15.95 -29.04
N GLY A 208 2.55 -16.68 -28.39
CA GLY A 208 3.29 -17.78 -29.01
C GLY A 208 2.36 -18.85 -29.60
N PRO A 209 1.46 -19.45 -28.80
CA PRO A 209 0.45 -20.37 -29.32
C PRO A 209 -0.46 -19.74 -30.39
N GLY A 210 -0.73 -18.43 -30.26
CA GLY A 210 -1.50 -17.69 -31.25
C GLY A 210 -0.82 -17.61 -32.63
N ILE A 211 0.51 -17.48 -32.69
CA ILE A 211 1.28 -17.54 -33.95
C ILE A 211 1.11 -18.90 -34.65
N GLU A 212 1.12 -20.00 -33.90
CA GLU A 212 0.91 -21.35 -34.45
C GLU A 212 -0.52 -21.54 -34.99
N LEU A 213 -1.51 -20.93 -34.32
CA LEU A 213 -2.88 -20.88 -34.82
C LEU A 213 -3.00 -20.04 -36.10
N MET A 214 -2.40 -18.84 -36.13
CA MET A 214 -2.41 -17.98 -37.32
C MET A 214 -1.80 -18.69 -38.53
N TYR A 215 -0.68 -19.38 -38.34
CA TYR A 215 -0.02 -20.16 -39.41
C TYR A 215 -0.97 -21.19 -40.03
N ARG A 216 -1.67 -21.97 -39.19
CA ARG A 216 -2.64 -22.98 -39.66
C ARG A 216 -3.86 -22.34 -40.32
N ALA A 217 -4.38 -21.27 -39.76
CA ALA A 217 -5.51 -20.54 -40.33
C ALA A 217 -5.20 -19.93 -41.70
N LEU A 218 -4.01 -19.34 -41.85
CA LEU A 218 -3.54 -18.78 -43.13
C LEU A 218 -3.24 -19.88 -44.16
N ALA A 219 -2.67 -21.02 -43.74
CA ALA A 219 -2.48 -22.17 -44.61
C ALA A 219 -3.82 -22.65 -45.21
N GLN A 220 -4.83 -22.81 -44.36
CA GLN A 220 -6.18 -23.19 -44.79
C GLN A 220 -6.80 -22.14 -45.72
N ARG A 221 -6.69 -20.85 -45.39
CA ARG A 221 -7.20 -19.75 -46.22
C ARG A 221 -6.54 -19.74 -47.60
N ASN A 222 -5.24 -19.97 -47.66
CA ASN A 222 -4.45 -19.93 -48.88
C ASN A 222 -4.54 -21.23 -49.70
N GLY A 223 -5.19 -22.27 -49.17
CA GLY A 223 -5.29 -23.58 -49.83
C GLY A 223 -3.95 -24.31 -49.94
N VAL A 224 -3.03 -24.06 -49.00
CA VAL A 224 -1.70 -24.66 -48.98
C VAL A 224 -1.62 -25.70 -47.88
N GLU A 225 -1.13 -26.90 -48.20
CA GLU A 225 -0.78 -27.88 -47.17
C GLU A 225 0.47 -27.44 -46.43
N ALA A 226 0.34 -27.26 -45.12
CA ALA A 226 1.40 -26.79 -44.25
C ALA A 226 1.60 -27.78 -43.09
N PRO A 227 2.84 -28.26 -42.83
CA PRO A 227 3.10 -29.12 -41.69
C PRO A 227 2.94 -28.35 -40.37
N SER A 228 2.66 -29.05 -39.28
CA SER A 228 2.69 -28.41 -37.95
C SER A 228 4.08 -27.87 -37.65
N ARG A 229 4.17 -26.60 -37.23
CA ARG A 229 5.41 -25.92 -36.86
C ARG A 229 5.25 -25.26 -35.50
N SER A 230 6.31 -25.23 -34.69
CA SER A 230 6.32 -24.46 -33.46
C SER A 230 6.45 -22.96 -33.75
N THR A 231 6.11 -22.09 -32.79
CA THR A 231 6.36 -20.65 -32.91
C THR A 231 7.81 -20.35 -33.31
N ALA A 232 8.78 -21.06 -32.72
CA ALA A 232 10.20 -20.85 -33.00
C ALA A 232 10.56 -21.20 -34.45
N ASP A 233 10.03 -22.31 -34.97
CA ASP A 233 10.26 -22.74 -36.35
C ASP A 233 9.59 -21.79 -37.35
N ILE A 234 8.39 -21.28 -37.04
CA ILE A 234 7.70 -20.28 -37.88
C ILE A 234 8.52 -19.00 -37.95
N VAL A 235 8.96 -18.49 -36.80
CA VAL A 235 9.79 -17.27 -36.74
C VAL A 235 11.10 -17.46 -37.50
N GLY A 236 11.83 -18.56 -37.25
CA GLY A 236 13.10 -18.85 -37.94
C GLY A 236 12.90 -19.00 -39.44
N SER A 237 11.89 -19.75 -39.88
CA SER A 237 11.61 -19.94 -41.32
C SER A 237 11.23 -18.65 -42.03
N ALA A 238 10.52 -17.74 -41.35
CA ALA A 238 10.18 -16.43 -41.91
C ALA A 238 11.41 -15.54 -42.11
N LEU A 239 12.32 -15.51 -41.14
CA LEU A 239 13.45 -14.58 -41.13
C LEU A 239 14.66 -15.11 -41.92
N ASP A 240 14.95 -16.40 -41.79
CA ASP A 240 16.14 -17.03 -42.38
C ASP A 240 15.86 -17.57 -43.79
N ALA A 241 14.78 -18.34 -43.94
CA ALA A 241 14.43 -19.01 -45.19
C ALA A 241 13.47 -18.21 -46.08
N ARG A 242 12.90 -17.12 -45.55
CA ARG A 242 11.88 -16.29 -46.23
C ARG A 242 10.70 -17.12 -46.74
N ASP A 243 10.30 -18.14 -45.97
CA ASP A 243 9.12 -18.95 -46.25
C ASP A 243 7.88 -18.03 -46.36
N PRO A 244 7.15 -18.03 -47.50
CA PRO A 244 6.09 -17.06 -47.74
C PRO A 244 4.95 -17.11 -46.70
N LEU A 245 4.55 -18.30 -46.27
CA LEU A 245 3.46 -18.47 -45.31
C LEU A 245 3.90 -18.06 -43.90
N CYS A 246 5.14 -18.39 -43.50
CA CYS A 246 5.68 -17.93 -42.22
C CYS A 246 5.88 -16.42 -42.20
N LEU A 247 6.32 -15.80 -43.31
CA LEU A 247 6.44 -14.36 -43.41
C LEU A 247 5.08 -13.68 -43.31
N GLU A 248 4.06 -14.16 -44.04
CA GLU A 248 2.69 -13.66 -43.92
C GLU A 248 2.17 -13.78 -42.48
N THR A 249 2.43 -14.92 -41.83
CA THR A 249 2.05 -15.15 -40.43
C THR A 249 2.67 -14.09 -39.49
N LEU A 250 3.97 -13.80 -39.64
CA LEU A 250 4.62 -12.78 -38.82
C LEU A 250 4.11 -11.37 -39.13
N GLU A 251 3.87 -11.03 -40.40
CA GLU A 251 3.31 -9.74 -40.78
C GLU A 251 1.92 -9.51 -40.19
N VAL A 252 1.06 -10.53 -40.22
CA VAL A 252 -0.27 -10.48 -39.61
C VAL A 252 -0.16 -10.37 -38.09
N PHE A 253 0.71 -11.14 -37.44
CA PHE A 253 0.97 -11.02 -36.01
C PHE A 253 1.42 -9.61 -35.61
N ALA A 254 2.38 -9.03 -36.33
CA ALA A 254 2.86 -7.67 -36.06
C ALA A 254 1.76 -6.63 -36.29
N GLY A 255 0.93 -6.82 -37.33
CA GLY A 255 -0.21 -5.97 -37.60
C GLY A 255 -1.29 -6.02 -36.51
N MET A 256 -1.66 -7.22 -36.07
CA MET A 256 -2.60 -7.42 -34.96
C MET A 256 -2.08 -6.80 -33.66
N LEU A 257 -0.79 -6.98 -33.36
CA LEU A 257 -0.16 -6.35 -32.20
C LEU A 257 -0.19 -4.81 -32.30
N GLY A 258 0.03 -4.25 -33.50
CA GLY A 258 -0.10 -2.81 -33.76
C GLY A 258 -1.52 -2.30 -33.50
N GLY A 259 -2.52 -3.04 -33.96
CA GLY A 259 -3.93 -2.72 -33.72
C GLY A 259 -4.31 -2.75 -32.23
N ALA A 260 -3.85 -3.78 -31.50
CA ALA A 260 -4.06 -3.92 -30.06
C ALA A 260 -3.34 -2.83 -29.26
N ALA A 261 -2.09 -2.53 -29.59
CA ALA A 261 -1.31 -1.44 -29.00
C ALA A 261 -1.99 -0.08 -29.18
N ALA A 262 -2.55 0.18 -30.37
CA ALA A 262 -3.26 1.42 -30.63
C ALA A 262 -4.60 1.51 -29.87
N ASN A 263 -5.32 0.39 -29.73
CA ASN A 263 -6.52 0.35 -28.90
C ASN A 263 -6.18 0.68 -27.43
N LEU A 264 -5.08 0.14 -26.90
CA LEU A 264 -4.61 0.48 -25.56
C LEU A 264 -4.24 1.97 -25.46
N ALA A 265 -3.53 2.51 -26.46
CA ALA A 265 -3.12 3.91 -26.49
C ALA A 265 -4.31 4.88 -26.44
N VAL A 266 -5.36 4.63 -27.25
CA VAL A 266 -6.59 5.44 -27.23
C VAL A 266 -7.33 5.27 -25.90
N THR A 267 -7.42 4.04 -25.38
CA THR A 267 -8.17 3.74 -24.15
C THR A 267 -7.58 4.46 -22.94
N LEU A 268 -6.25 4.52 -22.84
CA LEU A 268 -5.55 5.11 -21.71
C LEU A 268 -5.18 6.59 -21.90
N GLY A 269 -5.21 7.11 -23.13
CA GLY A 269 -4.59 8.40 -23.45
C GLY A 269 -3.08 8.37 -23.24
N ALA A 270 -2.41 7.32 -23.74
CA ALA A 270 -1.05 6.93 -23.37
C ALA A 270 0.06 7.79 -24.00
N PHE A 271 0.01 9.12 -23.84
CA PHE A 271 1.00 10.05 -24.42
C PHE A 271 2.42 9.93 -23.84
N GLY A 272 2.60 9.24 -22.72
CA GLY A 272 3.90 8.84 -22.21
C GLY A 272 4.56 7.73 -23.04
N GLY A 273 3.79 7.06 -23.91
CA GLY A 273 4.25 6.04 -24.84
C GLY A 273 3.59 4.68 -24.65
N ILE A 274 3.73 3.84 -25.67
CA ILE A 274 3.38 2.42 -25.62
C ILE A 274 4.64 1.57 -25.66
N PHE A 275 4.80 0.72 -24.65
CA PHE A 275 5.95 -0.15 -24.50
C PHE A 275 5.57 -1.58 -24.86
N ILE A 276 6.39 -2.20 -25.68
CA ILE A 276 6.25 -3.58 -26.14
C ILE A 276 7.26 -4.43 -25.38
N GLY A 277 6.74 -5.22 -24.44
CA GLY A 277 7.50 -6.21 -23.69
C GLY A 277 7.30 -7.62 -24.23
N GLY A 278 7.41 -8.60 -23.33
CA GLY A 278 7.20 -10.01 -23.65
C GLY A 278 8.44 -10.70 -24.21
N GLY A 279 8.30 -12.00 -24.49
CA GLY A 279 9.42 -12.87 -24.87
C GLY A 279 9.68 -12.94 -26.38
N ILE A 280 8.70 -12.55 -27.20
CA ILE A 280 8.72 -12.75 -28.64
C ILE A 280 9.35 -11.55 -29.35
N VAL A 281 8.75 -10.36 -29.22
CA VAL A 281 9.14 -9.16 -29.98
C VAL A 281 10.61 -8.77 -29.79
N PRO A 282 11.19 -8.76 -28.57
CA PRO A 282 12.61 -8.40 -28.40
C PRO A 282 13.59 -9.30 -29.17
N ARG A 283 13.22 -10.56 -29.47
CA ARG A 283 14.05 -11.50 -30.24
C ARG A 283 14.03 -11.22 -31.74
N ILE A 284 13.02 -10.49 -32.22
CA ILE A 284 12.81 -10.16 -33.64
C ILE A 284 12.79 -8.64 -33.85
N ALA A 285 13.42 -7.87 -32.96
CA ALA A 285 13.26 -6.42 -32.86
C ALA A 285 13.61 -5.67 -34.15
N GLU A 286 14.70 -6.05 -34.82
CA GLU A 286 15.13 -5.43 -36.08
C GLU A 286 14.10 -5.60 -37.20
N TRP A 287 13.61 -6.84 -37.39
CA TRP A 287 12.54 -7.11 -38.35
C TRP A 287 11.25 -6.39 -37.96
N PHE A 288 10.88 -6.45 -36.67
CA PHE A 288 9.65 -5.87 -36.13
C PHE A 288 9.59 -4.35 -36.35
N ALA A 289 10.73 -3.65 -36.23
CA ALA A 289 10.82 -2.22 -36.48
C ALA A 289 10.45 -1.83 -37.93
N THR A 290 10.62 -2.76 -38.88
CA THR A 290 10.25 -2.59 -40.30
C THR A 290 8.93 -3.25 -40.69
N SER A 291 8.27 -3.91 -39.74
CA SER A 291 7.02 -4.66 -39.96
C SER A 291 5.80 -3.73 -40.10
N PRO A 292 4.62 -4.27 -40.47
CA PRO A 292 3.37 -3.51 -40.50
C PRO A 292 2.88 -2.96 -39.16
N PHE A 293 3.55 -3.26 -38.03
CA PHE A 293 3.16 -2.84 -36.68
C PHE A 293 2.84 -1.35 -36.59
N ARG A 294 3.77 -0.47 -37.02
CA ARG A 294 3.59 0.99 -36.87
C ARG A 294 2.46 1.50 -37.76
N ALA A 295 2.41 1.05 -39.01
CA ALA A 295 1.35 1.42 -39.94
C ALA A 295 -0.04 1.02 -39.39
N ARG A 296 -0.14 -0.15 -38.76
CA ARG A 296 -1.36 -0.61 -38.08
C ARG A 296 -1.67 0.16 -36.81
N PHE A 297 -0.65 0.54 -36.05
CA PHE A 297 -0.83 1.37 -34.86
C PHE A 297 -1.49 2.71 -35.20
N GLU A 298 -1.01 3.38 -36.25
CA GLU A 298 -1.54 4.67 -36.70
C GLU A 298 -2.86 4.59 -37.47
N ALA A 299 -3.29 3.39 -37.91
CA ALA A 299 -4.51 3.18 -38.68
C ALA A 299 -5.79 3.32 -37.81
N LYS A 300 -6.09 4.54 -37.34
CA LYS A 300 -7.25 4.87 -36.50
C LYS A 300 -8.18 5.92 -37.12
N GLY A 301 -8.20 6.00 -38.45
CA GLY A 301 -9.12 6.87 -39.19
C GLY A 301 -8.97 8.34 -38.79
N ARG A 302 -10.02 8.97 -38.28
CA ARG A 302 -9.94 10.38 -37.83
C ARG A 302 -9.00 10.61 -36.63
N PHE A 303 -8.56 9.55 -35.95
CA PHE A 303 -7.61 9.59 -34.84
C PHE A 303 -6.17 9.30 -35.27
N THR A 304 -5.87 9.17 -36.58
CA THR A 304 -4.51 8.91 -37.07
C THR A 304 -3.50 9.93 -36.54
N ASP A 305 -3.79 11.23 -36.66
CA ASP A 305 -2.88 12.29 -36.20
C ASP A 305 -2.74 12.34 -34.66
N TYR A 306 -3.76 11.90 -33.93
CA TYR A 306 -3.73 11.78 -32.47
C TYR A 306 -2.76 10.67 -32.04
N ILE A 307 -2.88 9.49 -32.66
CA ILE A 307 -2.06 8.31 -32.32
C ILE A 307 -0.62 8.45 -32.82
N ALA A 308 -0.39 9.09 -33.97
CA ALA A 308 0.94 9.27 -34.55
C ALA A 308 1.93 10.01 -33.61
N GLN A 309 1.41 10.83 -32.68
CA GLN A 309 2.18 11.54 -31.67
C GLN A 309 2.71 10.64 -30.55
N ILE A 310 2.05 9.50 -30.30
CA ILE A 310 2.40 8.58 -29.22
C ILE A 310 3.58 7.71 -29.67
N PRO A 311 4.73 7.77 -28.98
CA PRO A 311 5.86 6.92 -29.32
C PRO A 311 5.60 5.47 -28.93
N THR A 312 6.20 4.55 -29.67
CA THR A 312 6.19 3.12 -29.31
C THR A 312 7.62 2.60 -29.16
N TYR A 313 7.86 1.76 -28.16
CA TYR A 313 9.19 1.27 -27.79
C TYR A 313 9.19 -0.24 -27.59
N ILE A 314 10.19 -0.94 -28.12
CA ILE A 314 10.50 -2.32 -27.73
C ILE A 314 11.42 -2.26 -26.51
N ILE A 315 11.09 -3.02 -25.46
CA ILE A 315 11.94 -3.15 -24.27
C ILE A 315 13.05 -4.15 -24.59
N MET A 316 14.30 -3.66 -24.65
CA MET A 316 15.49 -4.44 -25.03
C MET A 316 16.30 -4.92 -23.82
N THR A 317 16.07 -4.33 -22.65
CA THR A 317 16.83 -4.65 -21.44
C THR A 317 16.50 -6.07 -20.94
N PRO A 318 17.50 -6.84 -20.46
CA PRO A 318 17.25 -8.18 -19.94
C PRO A 318 16.53 -8.11 -18.59
N ASN A 319 15.64 -9.07 -18.35
CA ASN A 319 14.92 -9.25 -17.07
C ASN A 319 14.18 -7.99 -16.58
N PRO A 320 13.38 -7.30 -17.42
CA PRO A 320 12.77 -6.02 -17.06
C PRO A 320 11.81 -6.12 -15.86
N ALA A 321 11.16 -7.27 -15.68
CA ALA A 321 10.31 -7.54 -14.52
C ALA A 321 11.07 -7.46 -13.19
N LEU A 322 12.36 -7.85 -13.16
CA LEU A 322 13.19 -7.74 -11.95
C LEU A 322 13.42 -6.28 -11.55
N HIS A 323 13.62 -5.38 -12.51
CA HIS A 323 13.71 -3.94 -12.22
C HIS A 323 12.38 -3.41 -11.66
N GLY A 324 11.27 -3.89 -12.22
CA GLY A 324 9.92 -3.59 -11.75
C GLY A 324 9.71 -3.93 -10.28
N VAL A 325 9.94 -5.20 -9.92
CA VAL A 325 9.77 -5.66 -8.52
C VAL A 325 10.78 -5.02 -7.57
N SER A 326 11.98 -4.66 -8.03
CA SER A 326 12.93 -3.84 -7.25
C SER A 326 12.33 -2.48 -6.91
N THR A 327 11.73 -1.80 -7.88
CA THR A 327 11.08 -0.49 -7.67
C THR A 327 9.91 -0.62 -6.69
N ILE A 328 9.04 -1.61 -6.87
CA ILE A 328 7.90 -1.88 -5.97
C ILE A 328 8.39 -2.13 -4.53
N LEU A 329 9.41 -2.97 -4.38
CA LEU A 329 9.98 -3.26 -3.08
C LEU A 329 10.66 -2.03 -2.47
N SER A 330 11.35 -1.22 -3.27
CA SER A 330 11.97 0.01 -2.81
C SER A 330 10.94 1.01 -2.30
N GLU A 331 9.84 1.22 -3.01
CA GLU A 331 8.75 2.10 -2.57
C GLU A 331 8.06 1.57 -1.32
N HIS A 332 7.79 0.27 -1.24
CA HIS A 332 7.23 -0.35 -0.04
C HIS A 332 8.15 -0.20 1.18
N LEU A 333 9.46 -0.42 0.99
CA LEU A 333 10.45 -0.26 2.05
C LEU A 333 10.69 1.21 2.39
N ARG A 334 10.58 2.15 1.45
CA ARG A 334 10.59 3.60 1.73
C ARG A 334 9.38 4.01 2.58
N GLY A 335 8.19 3.49 2.28
CA GLY A 335 6.98 3.67 3.09
C GLY A 335 7.08 3.07 4.50
N ARG A 336 7.86 2.00 4.68
CA ARG A 336 8.20 1.42 6.01
C ARG A 336 9.43 2.06 6.69
N SER A 337 10.31 2.74 5.95
CA SER A 337 11.56 3.33 6.46
C SER A 337 11.37 4.53 7.37
N GLY A 338 10.13 4.95 7.62
CA GLY A 338 9.82 5.97 8.62
C GLY A 338 9.81 5.46 10.06
N ALA A 339 9.76 4.14 10.31
CA ALA A 339 9.25 3.64 11.59
C ALA A 339 10.26 2.92 12.51
N ASN A 340 11.22 2.11 12.03
CA ASN A 340 12.06 1.26 12.90
C ASN A 340 13.56 1.07 12.51
N THR A 341 14.07 1.64 11.42
CA THR A 341 15.35 1.18 10.81
C THR A 341 16.65 1.79 11.36
N LEU A 342 16.62 2.95 12.03
CA LEU A 342 17.86 3.63 12.42
C LEU A 342 18.49 3.06 13.72
N MET A 343 17.67 2.55 14.64
CA MET A 343 18.17 1.84 15.82
C MET A 343 18.90 0.56 15.42
N ASP A 344 18.30 -0.25 14.53
CA ASP A 344 18.91 -1.45 13.99
C ASP A 344 20.20 -1.15 13.23
N ARG A 345 20.22 -0.04 12.48
CA ARG A 345 21.42 0.43 11.77
C ARG A 345 22.56 0.84 12.71
N VAL A 346 22.26 1.52 13.82
CA VAL A 346 23.26 1.87 14.85
C VAL A 346 23.80 0.59 15.52
N GLN A 347 22.94 -0.41 15.74
CA GLN A 347 23.31 -1.69 16.33
C GLN A 347 24.24 -2.51 15.41
N GLN A 348 23.91 -2.60 14.12
CA GLN A 348 24.69 -3.35 13.12
C GLN A 348 26.06 -2.73 12.85
N LEU A 349 26.12 -1.41 12.66
CA LEU A 349 27.38 -0.71 12.33
C LEU A 349 28.28 -0.51 13.55
N ARG A 350 27.83 -0.83 14.76
CA ARG A 350 28.58 -0.61 16.00
C ARG A 350 29.99 -1.21 15.96
N HIS A 351 30.17 -2.37 15.33
CA HIS A 351 31.47 -3.03 15.25
C HIS A 351 32.44 -2.41 14.23
N GLU A 352 31.92 -1.60 13.29
CA GLU A 352 32.70 -0.91 12.26
C GLU A 352 33.08 0.53 12.67
N LEU A 353 32.47 1.06 13.73
CA LEU A 353 32.74 2.39 14.28
C LEU A 353 34.06 2.42 15.08
N SER A 354 34.73 3.57 15.09
CA SER A 354 35.91 3.78 15.95
C SER A 354 35.54 3.69 17.44
N PRO A 355 36.49 3.41 18.36
CA PRO A 355 36.20 3.29 19.79
C PRO A 355 35.51 4.51 20.40
N ALA A 356 35.74 5.71 19.86
CA ALA A 356 35.08 6.93 20.30
C ALA A 356 33.65 7.03 19.74
N GLU A 357 33.42 6.66 18.48
CA GLU A 357 32.07 6.63 17.88
C GLU A 357 31.20 5.51 18.46
N GLN A 358 31.80 4.40 18.89
CA GLN A 358 31.11 3.32 19.60
C GLN A 358 30.48 3.78 20.91
N ARG A 359 31.12 4.71 21.63
CA ARG A 359 30.54 5.32 22.85
C ARG A 359 29.33 6.19 22.52
N VAL A 360 29.36 6.91 21.40
CA VAL A 360 28.20 7.65 20.90
C VAL A 360 27.08 6.69 20.50
N ALA A 361 27.41 5.61 19.79
CA ALA A 361 26.45 4.56 19.43
C ALA A 361 25.81 3.89 20.66
N ALA A 362 26.59 3.59 21.70
CA ALA A 362 26.09 3.04 22.95
C ALA A 362 25.09 3.99 23.62
N LEU A 363 25.43 5.29 23.71
CA LEU A 363 24.53 6.31 24.25
C LEU A 363 23.23 6.42 23.44
N VAL A 364 23.31 6.30 22.11
CA VAL A 364 22.14 6.32 21.19
C VAL A 364 21.22 5.13 21.42
N LEU A 365 21.78 3.94 21.65
CA LEU A 365 21.02 2.72 21.88
C LEU A 365 20.42 2.66 23.29
N GLU A 366 21.16 3.12 24.30
CA GLU A 366 20.74 3.08 25.70
C GLU A 366 19.74 4.20 26.06
N HIS A 367 19.90 5.39 25.46
CA HIS A 367 19.11 6.58 25.79
C HIS A 367 18.58 7.32 24.55
N PRO A 368 17.83 6.63 23.67
CA PRO A 368 17.44 7.16 22.35
C PRO A 368 16.60 8.45 22.41
N ARG A 369 15.64 8.53 23.34
CA ARG A 369 14.78 9.72 23.50
C ARG A 369 15.53 10.92 24.06
N LYS A 370 16.56 10.70 24.88
CA LYS A 370 17.35 11.75 25.52
C LYS A 370 18.18 12.50 24.49
N ILE A 371 18.82 11.77 23.55
CA ILE A 371 19.67 12.38 22.52
C ILE A 371 18.92 13.37 21.63
N LEU A 372 17.61 13.17 21.39
CA LEU A 372 16.83 14.08 20.56
C LEU A 372 16.79 15.51 21.14
N GLY A 373 16.72 15.65 22.47
CA GLY A 373 16.65 16.94 23.16
C GLY A 373 18.00 17.62 23.40
N GLU A 374 19.11 16.86 23.45
CA GLU A 374 20.38 17.38 23.97
C GLU A 374 21.24 18.11 22.92
N PRO A 375 21.83 19.28 23.20
CA PRO A 375 22.75 19.93 22.28
C PRO A 375 24.02 19.08 22.06
N ILE A 376 24.73 19.31 20.95
CA ILE A 376 25.93 18.51 20.59
C ILE A 376 26.99 18.46 21.70
N ALA A 377 27.19 19.57 22.40
CA ALA A 377 28.12 19.66 23.52
C ALA A 377 27.77 18.68 24.64
N GLU A 378 26.47 18.50 24.90
CA GLU A 378 25.97 17.64 25.96
C GLU A 378 25.98 16.16 25.53
N ILE A 379 25.66 15.85 24.27
CA ILE A 379 25.83 14.50 23.72
C ILE A 379 27.30 14.06 23.79
N ALA A 380 28.23 14.97 23.44
CA ALA A 380 29.66 14.70 23.49
C ALA A 380 30.14 14.44 24.92
N ARG A 381 29.65 15.23 25.89
CA ARG A 381 29.92 15.05 27.32
C ARG A 381 29.37 13.71 27.85
N LEU A 382 28.13 13.37 27.50
CA LEU A 382 27.48 12.12 27.93
C LEU A 382 28.13 10.87 27.35
N ALA A 383 28.68 10.95 26.13
CA ALA A 383 29.41 9.85 25.49
C ALA A 383 30.92 9.85 25.79
N ASP A 384 31.41 10.79 26.61
CA ASP A 384 32.84 10.98 26.91
C ASP A 384 33.71 11.08 25.63
N VAL A 385 33.33 12.00 24.75
CA VAL A 385 34.00 12.28 23.47
C VAL A 385 34.03 13.78 23.15
N SER A 386 34.76 14.15 22.10
CA SER A 386 34.74 15.51 21.56
C SER A 386 33.53 15.74 20.65
N GLN A 387 33.05 16.99 20.53
CA GLN A 387 31.93 17.33 19.63
C GLN A 387 32.17 16.92 18.16
N PRO A 388 33.39 17.05 17.58
CA PRO A 388 33.67 16.54 16.24
C PRO A 388 33.46 15.02 16.10
N THR A 389 33.61 14.25 17.18
CA THR A 389 33.36 12.80 17.19
C THR A 389 31.87 12.50 17.03
N VAL A 390 30.99 13.30 17.64
CA VAL A 390 29.52 13.17 17.46
C VAL A 390 29.13 13.46 16.00
N ILE A 391 29.72 14.48 15.37
CA ILE A 391 29.52 14.75 13.94
C ILE A 391 30.06 13.61 13.07
N ARG A 392 31.24 13.06 13.42
CA ARG A 392 31.84 11.94 12.69
C ARG A 392 30.97 10.69 12.78
N PHE A 393 30.46 10.35 13.95
CA PHE A 393 29.47 9.29 14.15
C PHE A 393 28.25 9.48 13.24
N CYS A 394 27.66 10.68 13.22
CA CYS A 394 26.52 10.97 12.34
C CYS A 394 26.88 10.75 10.85
N ARG A 395 28.08 11.15 10.43
CA ARG A 395 28.58 10.94 9.06
C ARG A 395 28.89 9.48 8.74
N SER A 396 29.41 8.72 9.71
CA SER A 396 29.62 7.27 9.60
C SER A 396 28.30 6.52 9.40
N LEU A 397 27.19 7.07 9.92
CA LEU A 397 25.83 6.60 9.64
C LEU A 397 25.19 7.23 8.39
N GLY A 398 25.94 8.00 7.61
CA GLY A 398 25.50 8.58 6.33
C GLY A 398 24.68 9.86 6.43
N PHE A 399 24.71 10.57 7.56
CA PHE A 399 24.07 11.89 7.72
C PHE A 399 25.09 13.02 7.55
N GLN A 400 24.67 14.17 7.03
CA GLN A 400 25.53 15.34 6.86
C GLN A 400 25.97 15.94 8.21
N GLY A 401 25.17 15.76 9.26
CA GLY A 401 25.48 16.18 10.62
C GLY A 401 24.41 15.80 11.65
N LEU A 402 24.55 16.33 12.87
CA LEU A 402 23.70 15.96 14.01
C LEU A 402 22.23 16.35 13.85
N ALA A 403 21.94 17.49 13.23
CA ALA A 403 20.57 17.96 13.05
C ALA A 403 19.76 17.01 12.15
N GLU A 404 20.36 16.56 11.04
CA GLU A 404 19.76 15.59 10.13
C GLU A 404 19.63 14.21 10.79
N PHE A 405 20.68 13.76 11.50
CA PHE A 405 20.63 12.53 12.28
C PHE A 405 19.46 12.54 13.27
N LYS A 406 19.33 13.60 14.09
CA LYS A 406 18.23 13.72 15.07
C LYS A 406 16.85 13.73 14.40
N LEU A 407 16.71 14.43 13.28
CA LEU A 407 15.45 14.51 12.56
C LEU A 407 15.02 13.13 12.05
N LYS A 408 15.95 12.35 11.49
CA LYS A 408 15.69 10.98 11.00
C LYS A 408 15.55 9.97 12.15
N PHE A 409 16.30 10.15 13.23
CA PHE A 409 16.25 9.34 14.44
C PHE A 409 14.96 9.51 15.23
N ALA A 410 14.41 10.72 15.27
CA ALA A 410 13.09 10.98 15.84
C ALA A 410 11.99 10.17 15.14
N GLY A 411 12.06 10.03 13.80
CA GLY A 411 11.13 9.19 13.05
C GLY A 411 11.23 7.71 13.40
N SER A 412 12.45 7.19 13.55
CA SER A 412 12.71 5.76 13.80
C SER A 412 12.32 5.23 15.19
N LEU A 413 11.99 6.10 16.15
CA LEU A 413 11.67 5.70 17.53
C LEU A 413 10.17 5.53 17.76
N THR A 414 9.35 5.90 16.78
CA THR A 414 7.90 6.02 16.95
C THR A 414 7.11 4.93 16.23
N GLY A 415 7.66 4.10 15.35
CA GLY A 415 6.93 2.98 14.72
C GLY A 415 5.75 3.39 13.82
N THR A 416 5.40 4.67 13.81
CA THR A 416 4.29 5.29 13.12
C THR A 416 4.86 6.45 12.32
N ILE A 417 4.46 6.58 11.05
CA ILE A 417 4.57 7.85 10.33
C ILE A 417 4.12 8.93 11.32
N PRO A 418 4.94 9.94 11.67
CA PRO A 418 4.41 11.11 12.31
C PRO A 418 3.55 11.74 11.23
N VAL A 419 2.27 11.40 11.23
CA VAL A 419 1.30 12.22 10.57
C VAL A 419 1.40 13.54 11.33
N ARG A 420 2.15 14.47 10.72
CA ARG A 420 2.31 15.79 11.29
C ARG A 420 0.90 16.31 11.48
N HIS A 421 0.63 16.85 12.66
CA HIS A 421 -0.39 17.88 12.78
C HIS A 421 -0.07 18.93 11.71
N SER A 422 -0.76 18.83 10.60
CA SER A 422 -0.55 19.68 9.44
C SER A 422 -1.54 20.80 9.60
N GLN A 423 -1.03 22.01 9.85
CA GLN A 423 -1.88 23.18 9.95
C GLN A 423 -2.63 23.35 8.62
N VAL A 424 -3.95 23.32 8.72
CA VAL A 424 -4.86 23.67 7.64
C VAL A 424 -4.67 25.16 7.36
N ARG A 425 -4.32 25.51 6.12
CA ARG A 425 -4.12 26.90 5.70
C ARG A 425 -5.30 27.33 4.85
N MET A 426 -5.65 28.61 4.90
CA MET A 426 -6.68 29.20 4.04
C MET A 426 -6.34 29.11 2.53
N SER A 427 -5.06 28.87 2.20
CA SER A 427 -4.56 28.70 0.83
C SER A 427 -4.58 27.24 0.36
N ASP A 428 -5.03 26.28 1.18
CA ASP A 428 -5.05 24.87 0.80
C ASP A 428 -6.13 24.60 -0.25
N SER A 429 -5.83 23.73 -1.22
CA SER A 429 -6.85 23.22 -2.14
C SER A 429 -7.88 22.38 -1.37
N THR A 430 -9.08 22.19 -1.91
CA THR A 430 -10.10 21.32 -1.29
C THR A 430 -9.58 19.90 -1.06
N HIS A 431 -8.73 19.40 -1.96
CA HIS A 431 -8.08 18.09 -1.82
C HIS A 431 -7.10 18.06 -0.64
N ASP A 432 -6.20 19.05 -0.54
CA ASP A 432 -5.22 19.13 0.54
C ASP A 432 -5.87 19.38 1.90
N LEU A 433 -6.92 20.20 1.93
CA LEU A 433 -7.76 20.41 3.10
C LEU A 433 -8.37 19.09 3.59
N SER A 434 -8.96 18.31 2.67
CA SER A 434 -9.61 17.04 2.98
C SER A 434 -8.60 16.01 3.51
N ALA A 435 -7.48 15.86 2.82
CA ALA A 435 -6.39 14.97 3.24
C ALA A 435 -5.86 15.35 4.63
N LYS A 436 -5.54 16.64 4.86
CA LYS A 436 -5.03 17.11 6.15
C LYS A 436 -6.01 16.89 7.31
N VAL A 437 -7.32 17.11 7.09
CA VAL A 437 -8.33 16.89 8.13
C VAL A 437 -8.44 15.40 8.48
N ILE A 438 -8.45 14.52 7.47
CA ILE A 438 -8.49 13.06 7.66
C ILE A 438 -7.23 12.61 8.40
N ASP A 439 -6.06 12.99 7.90
CA ASP A 439 -4.76 12.61 8.44
C ASP A 439 -4.60 13.07 9.89
N ASN A 440 -4.91 14.34 10.20
CA ASN A 440 -4.87 14.86 11.57
C ASN A 440 -5.80 14.07 12.50
N THR A 441 -6.99 13.67 12.02
CA THR A 441 -7.94 12.87 12.79
C THR A 441 -7.41 11.45 13.02
N VAL A 442 -6.90 10.77 11.99
CA VAL A 442 -6.29 9.44 12.09
C VAL A 442 -5.13 9.46 13.08
N SER A 443 -4.28 10.49 13.02
CA SER A 443 -3.16 10.70 13.96
C SER A 443 -3.63 10.72 15.40
N ALA A 444 -4.67 11.51 15.66
CA ALA A 444 -5.21 11.70 16.99
C ALA A 444 -5.84 10.41 17.52
N ILE A 445 -6.55 9.66 16.66
CA ILE A 445 -7.12 8.35 17.01
C ILE A 445 -6.03 7.33 17.35
N LEU A 446 -4.97 7.25 16.53
CA LEU A 446 -3.86 6.32 16.77
C LEU A 446 -3.12 6.66 18.07
N LYS A 447 -2.79 7.94 18.28
CA LYS A 447 -2.19 8.41 19.53
C LYS A 447 -3.09 8.13 20.73
N PHE A 448 -4.39 8.36 20.58
CA PHE A 448 -5.38 8.11 21.61
C PHE A 448 -5.44 6.62 21.98
N ARG A 449 -5.49 5.73 20.98
CA ARG A 449 -5.44 4.26 21.16
C ARG A 449 -4.24 3.84 22.01
N ASP A 450 -3.07 4.37 21.70
CA ASP A 450 -1.81 4.02 22.37
C ASP A 450 -1.72 4.59 23.80
N GLN A 451 -2.60 5.53 24.16
CA GLN A 451 -2.67 6.20 25.47
C GLN A 451 -3.89 5.79 26.29
N LEU A 452 -4.68 4.81 25.83
CA LEU A 452 -5.87 4.34 26.54
C LEU A 452 -5.50 3.75 27.90
N ASP A 453 -6.11 4.29 28.96
CA ASP A 453 -6.09 3.67 30.29
C ASP A 453 -7.14 2.56 30.34
N VAL A 454 -6.69 1.35 29.99
CA VAL A 454 -7.53 0.15 29.97
C VAL A 454 -8.16 -0.12 31.34
N HIS A 455 -7.41 0.09 32.43
CA HIS A 455 -7.94 -0.13 33.78
C HIS A 455 -9.02 0.89 34.15
N GLY A 456 -8.85 2.15 33.74
CA GLY A 456 -9.87 3.18 33.87
C GLY A 456 -11.15 2.82 33.11
N ILE A 457 -11.01 2.31 31.88
CA ILE A 457 -12.13 1.88 31.04
C ILE A 457 -12.87 0.68 31.67
N ASP A 458 -12.15 -0.35 32.12
CA ASP A 458 -12.76 -1.51 32.78
C ASP A 458 -13.56 -1.09 34.02
N ARG A 459 -12.99 -0.19 34.83
CA ARG A 459 -13.67 0.34 36.01
C ARG A 459 -14.91 1.17 35.65
N ALA A 460 -14.84 1.99 34.59
CA ALA A 460 -15.98 2.73 34.10
C ALA A 460 -17.11 1.79 33.64
N ILE A 461 -16.77 0.74 32.87
CA ILE A 461 -17.75 -0.26 32.40
C ILE A 461 -18.41 -0.95 33.60
N GLU A 462 -17.65 -1.32 34.63
CA GLU A 462 -18.19 -1.98 35.81
C GLU A 462 -19.16 -1.08 36.60
N LEU A 463 -18.81 0.19 36.78
CA LEU A 463 -19.71 1.18 37.41
C LEU A 463 -21.01 1.31 36.61
N LEU A 464 -20.92 1.37 35.28
CA LEU A 464 -22.08 1.52 34.41
C LEU A 464 -22.99 0.29 34.41
N ARG A 465 -22.43 -0.91 34.49
CA ARG A 465 -23.22 -2.16 34.57
C ARG A 465 -24.04 -2.26 35.86
N ARG A 466 -23.52 -1.71 36.97
CA ARG A 466 -24.20 -1.70 38.27
C ARG A 466 -25.05 -0.46 38.51
N ALA A 467 -25.04 0.49 37.58
CA ALA A 467 -25.72 1.76 37.74
C ALA A 467 -27.24 1.57 37.73
N ARG A 468 -27.93 2.12 38.74
CA ARG A 468 -29.40 2.20 38.76
C ARG A 468 -29.91 3.21 37.73
N ARG A 469 -29.16 4.29 37.53
CA ARG A 469 -29.33 5.29 36.48
C ARG A 469 -28.01 5.94 36.14
N VAL A 470 -27.92 6.44 34.91
CA VAL A 470 -26.79 7.19 34.40
C VAL A 470 -27.27 8.58 33.98
N GLU A 471 -26.60 9.62 34.45
CA GLU A 471 -26.87 10.99 34.04
C GLU A 471 -25.67 11.56 33.28
N PHE A 472 -25.91 12.09 32.09
CA PHE A 472 -24.89 12.77 31.29
C PHE A 472 -24.96 14.27 31.53
N TYR A 473 -23.85 14.87 31.98
CA TYR A 473 -23.71 16.32 32.15
C TYR A 473 -22.71 16.86 31.13
N ALA A 474 -23.20 17.65 30.17
CA ALA A 474 -22.38 18.23 29.11
C ALA A 474 -22.99 19.54 28.61
N MET A 475 -22.13 20.51 28.24
CA MET A 475 -22.57 21.79 27.64
C MET A 475 -21.88 22.01 26.28
N GLY A 476 -22.49 22.86 25.46
CA GLY A 476 -21.96 23.22 24.13
C GLY A 476 -21.72 21.99 23.24
N ASN A 477 -20.55 21.92 22.61
CA ASN A 477 -20.20 20.85 21.66
C ASN A 477 -20.20 19.44 22.29
N ALA A 478 -19.96 19.33 23.59
CA ALA A 478 -19.96 18.04 24.30
C ALA A 478 -21.36 17.42 24.42
N ARG A 479 -22.45 18.21 24.26
CA ARG A 479 -23.82 17.66 24.25
C ARG A 479 -24.05 16.64 23.15
N ALA A 480 -23.37 16.75 22.00
CA ALA A 480 -23.50 15.78 20.92
C ALA A 480 -22.99 14.39 21.34
N VAL A 481 -21.87 14.35 22.08
CA VAL A 481 -21.32 13.11 22.65
C VAL A 481 -22.25 12.54 23.70
N ALA A 482 -22.75 13.40 24.57
CA ALA A 482 -23.63 13.03 25.67
C ALA A 482 -24.99 12.48 25.17
N LEU A 483 -25.52 13.06 24.09
CA LEU A 483 -26.75 12.58 23.43
C LEU A 483 -26.55 11.20 22.79
N ASP A 484 -25.41 11.00 22.11
CA ASP A 484 -25.05 9.69 21.56
C ASP A 484 -24.92 8.62 22.66
N GLY A 485 -24.25 8.94 23.77
CA GLY A 485 -24.16 8.09 24.95
C GLY A 485 -25.52 7.76 25.56
N GLN A 486 -26.38 8.76 25.74
CA GLN A 486 -27.74 8.56 26.25
C GLN A 486 -28.53 7.58 25.37
N HIS A 487 -28.51 7.76 24.05
CA HIS A 487 -29.21 6.87 23.11
C HIS A 487 -28.66 5.44 23.16
N LYS A 488 -27.33 5.27 23.19
CA LYS A 488 -26.70 3.95 23.25
C LYS A 488 -27.01 3.22 24.56
N PHE A 489 -27.04 3.93 25.68
CA PHE A 489 -27.19 3.29 27.00
C PHE A 489 -28.62 2.78 27.23
N PHE A 490 -29.63 3.40 26.61
CA PHE A 490 -30.99 2.84 26.56
C PHE A 490 -31.04 1.45 25.90
N ARG A 491 -30.19 1.17 24.90
CA ARG A 491 -30.10 -0.17 24.26
C ARG A 491 -29.66 -1.26 25.24
N PHE A 492 -28.98 -0.88 26.33
CA PHE A 492 -28.53 -1.80 27.38
C PHE A 492 -29.44 -1.81 28.61
N ARG A 493 -30.64 -1.22 28.52
CA ARG A 493 -31.62 -1.10 29.63
C ARG A 493 -31.08 -0.33 30.84
N ILE A 494 -30.11 0.55 30.64
CA ILE A 494 -29.62 1.46 31.67
C ILE A 494 -30.42 2.75 31.56
N PRO A 495 -31.21 3.16 32.58
CA PRO A 495 -31.94 4.42 32.55
C PRO A 495 -30.95 5.59 32.39
N ALA A 496 -31.04 6.31 31.28
CA ALA A 496 -30.09 7.36 30.92
C ALA A 496 -30.78 8.72 30.70
N ALA A 497 -30.31 9.77 31.39
CA ALA A 497 -30.78 11.14 31.20
C ALA A 497 -29.64 12.05 30.72
N LEU A 498 -29.95 13.00 29.85
CA LEU A 498 -29.03 14.05 29.44
C LEU A 498 -29.50 15.39 30.01
N TYR A 499 -28.60 16.08 30.72
CA TYR A 499 -28.78 17.47 31.08
C TYR A 499 -27.80 18.32 30.29
N GLY A 500 -28.27 19.43 29.75
CA GLY A 500 -27.51 20.31 28.85
C GLY A 500 -27.45 21.76 29.31
N ASP A 501 -27.94 22.03 30.53
CA ASP A 501 -28.16 23.35 31.10
C ASP A 501 -27.50 23.40 32.49
N SER A 502 -26.75 24.46 32.75
CA SER A 502 -25.96 24.62 33.98
C SER A 502 -26.82 24.67 35.24
N HIS A 503 -28.03 25.22 35.16
CA HIS A 503 -28.94 25.27 36.31
C HIS A 503 -29.52 23.88 36.62
N LEU A 504 -29.79 23.08 35.59
CA LEU A 504 -30.32 21.73 35.75
C LEU A 504 -29.29 20.76 36.34
N PHE A 505 -27.99 20.95 36.11
CA PHE A 505 -26.95 20.09 36.68
C PHE A 505 -27.03 19.99 38.20
N THR A 506 -27.08 21.14 38.88
CA THR A 506 -27.09 21.20 40.35
C THR A 506 -28.35 20.57 40.93
N LEU A 507 -29.51 20.85 40.32
CA LEU A 507 -30.79 20.28 40.75
C LEU A 507 -30.84 18.76 40.55
N ALA A 508 -30.39 18.27 39.39
CA ALA A 508 -30.35 16.84 39.10
C ALA A 508 -29.34 16.12 40.00
N ALA A 509 -28.15 16.71 40.20
CA ALA A 509 -27.12 16.16 41.06
C ALA A 509 -27.58 15.99 42.51
N GLY A 510 -28.38 16.93 43.03
CA GLY A 510 -28.96 16.87 44.38
C GLY A 510 -29.94 15.71 44.59
N LEU A 511 -30.40 15.05 43.52
CA LEU A 511 -31.27 13.89 43.60
C LEU A 511 -30.49 12.57 43.56
N LEU A 512 -29.18 12.59 43.33
CA LEU A 512 -28.36 11.39 43.15
C LEU A 512 -27.97 10.73 44.49
N GLY A 513 -27.84 9.40 44.45
CA GLY A 513 -27.45 8.59 45.61
C GLY A 513 -26.55 7.40 45.26
N PRO A 514 -26.24 6.54 46.24
CA PRO A 514 -25.41 5.35 46.01
C PRO A 514 -25.96 4.45 44.90
N GLY A 515 -25.06 4.05 43.99
CA GLY A 515 -25.41 3.24 42.81
C GLY A 515 -25.91 4.04 41.60
N ASP A 516 -25.96 5.37 41.68
CA ASP A 516 -26.17 6.24 40.52
C ASP A 516 -24.81 6.69 39.94
N VAL A 517 -24.74 6.93 38.63
CA VAL A 517 -23.50 7.32 37.95
C VAL A 517 -23.70 8.59 37.13
N VAL A 518 -22.77 9.54 37.25
CA VAL A 518 -22.70 10.72 36.37
C VAL A 518 -21.58 10.53 35.35
N ILE A 519 -21.89 10.73 34.06
CA ILE A 519 -20.88 10.91 33.01
C ILE A 519 -20.78 12.41 32.71
N ALA A 520 -19.71 13.04 33.21
CA ALA A 520 -19.43 14.46 33.01
C ALA A 520 -18.46 14.65 31.83
N ILE A 521 -18.88 15.34 30.77
CA ILE A 521 -18.09 15.52 29.54
C ILE A 521 -17.71 16.99 29.37
N SER A 522 -16.40 17.28 29.42
CA SER A 522 -15.88 18.62 29.20
C SER A 522 -14.42 18.58 28.76
N THR A 523 -14.12 19.11 27.56
CA THR A 523 -12.75 19.11 27.03
C THR A 523 -11.77 19.83 27.97
N ALA A 524 -12.10 21.06 28.39
CA ALA A 524 -11.27 21.84 29.30
C ALA A 524 -11.39 21.39 30.77
N GLY A 525 -12.56 20.87 31.18
CA GLY A 525 -12.80 20.39 32.55
C GLY A 525 -12.66 21.48 33.62
N GLN A 526 -13.03 22.72 33.29
CA GLN A 526 -12.90 23.91 34.15
C GLN A 526 -14.23 24.65 34.38
N LEU A 527 -15.33 24.18 33.80
CA LEU A 527 -16.63 24.86 33.89
C LEU A 527 -17.15 24.83 35.35
N PRO A 528 -17.29 25.98 36.02
CA PRO A 528 -17.61 26.03 37.46
C PRO A 528 -18.89 25.27 37.83
N GLU A 529 -19.95 25.45 37.05
CA GLU A 529 -21.27 24.87 37.32
C GLU A 529 -21.26 23.34 37.17
N LEU A 530 -20.47 22.82 36.22
CA LEU A 530 -20.26 21.38 36.08
C LEU A 530 -19.45 20.81 37.24
N LEU A 531 -18.42 21.53 37.70
CA LEU A 531 -17.59 21.11 38.84
C LEU A 531 -18.39 21.09 40.14
N GLU A 532 -19.26 22.09 40.36
CA GLU A 532 -20.18 22.15 41.51
C GLU A 532 -21.16 20.99 41.50
N ALA A 533 -21.81 20.71 40.37
CA ALA A 533 -22.73 19.58 40.25
C ALA A 533 -22.04 18.23 40.49
N VAL A 534 -20.79 18.07 40.02
CA VAL A 534 -19.98 16.87 40.30
C VAL A 534 -19.67 16.72 41.79
N ASP A 535 -19.37 17.82 42.50
CA ASP A 535 -19.16 17.78 43.94
C ASP A 535 -20.44 17.38 44.69
N ILE A 536 -21.60 17.92 44.28
CA ILE A 536 -22.91 17.57 44.85
C ILE A 536 -23.23 16.09 44.62
N ALA A 537 -23.05 15.59 43.39
CA ALA A 537 -23.29 14.20 43.05
C ALA A 537 -22.45 13.25 43.91
N ARG A 538 -21.15 13.57 44.09
CA ARG A 538 -20.26 12.78 44.93
C ARG A 538 -20.60 12.87 46.42
N ALA A 539 -21.02 14.04 46.90
CA ALA A 539 -21.48 14.20 48.28
C ALA A 539 -22.75 13.37 48.56
N GLY A 540 -23.62 13.19 47.56
CA GLY A 540 -24.77 12.28 47.60
C GLY A 540 -24.42 10.79 47.53
N GLY A 541 -23.16 10.44 47.21
CA GLY A 541 -22.68 9.06 47.11
C GLY A 541 -22.75 8.44 45.71
N ALA A 542 -23.02 9.25 44.68
CA ALA A 542 -22.95 8.81 43.29
C ALA A 542 -21.50 8.75 42.77
N ASP A 543 -21.26 7.84 41.84
CA ASP A 543 -19.97 7.73 41.16
C ASP A 543 -19.90 8.68 39.96
N VAL A 544 -18.71 9.22 39.70
CA VAL A 544 -18.50 10.16 38.59
C VAL A 544 -17.46 9.64 37.62
N ILE A 545 -17.84 9.48 36.36
CA ILE A 545 -16.96 9.20 35.23
C ILE A 545 -16.75 10.53 34.48
N ALA A 546 -15.52 11.03 34.44
CA ALA A 546 -15.19 12.23 33.69
C ALA A 546 -14.58 11.88 32.34
N ILE A 547 -15.09 12.47 31.27
CA ILE A 547 -14.47 12.46 29.94
C ILE A 547 -13.91 13.86 29.67
N THR A 548 -12.60 14.02 29.88
CA THR A 548 -11.94 15.34 29.96
C THR A 548 -10.42 15.23 29.78
N SER A 549 -9.69 16.34 29.72
CA SER A 549 -8.22 16.30 29.81
C SER A 549 -7.75 15.80 31.18
N SER A 550 -6.72 14.94 31.21
CA SER A 550 -6.20 14.29 32.43
C SER A 550 -5.76 15.26 33.53
N LYS A 551 -5.39 16.48 33.16
CA LYS A 551 -4.89 17.50 34.10
C LYS A 551 -5.98 18.46 34.59
N SER A 552 -7.23 18.29 34.16
CA SER A 552 -8.32 19.20 34.47
C SER A 552 -8.79 19.11 35.93
N LEU A 553 -9.54 20.12 36.39
CA LEU A 553 -10.17 20.07 37.71
C LEU A 553 -11.24 18.99 37.78
N LEU A 554 -11.96 18.78 36.67
CA LEU A 554 -12.95 17.72 36.55
C LEU A 554 -12.34 16.33 36.72
N ALA A 555 -11.18 16.07 36.10
CA ALA A 555 -10.45 14.80 36.23
C ALA A 555 -10.13 14.47 37.69
N LYS A 556 -9.68 15.47 38.47
CA LYS A 556 -9.33 15.32 39.89
C LYS A 556 -10.54 15.04 40.78
N LYS A 557 -11.72 15.50 40.37
CA LYS A 557 -12.97 15.31 41.11
C LYS A 557 -13.68 14.01 40.76
N ALA A 558 -13.30 13.29 39.71
CA ALA A 558 -14.01 12.09 39.26
C ALA A 558 -13.64 10.83 40.07
N SER A 559 -14.56 9.85 40.11
CA SER A 559 -14.26 8.48 40.53
C SER A 559 -13.37 7.77 39.51
N VAL A 560 -13.61 8.04 38.22
CA VAL A 560 -12.83 7.53 37.08
C VAL A 560 -12.64 8.65 36.06
N CYS A 561 -11.42 8.84 35.56
CA CYS A 561 -11.13 9.78 34.49
C CYS A 561 -10.78 9.03 33.21
N LEU A 562 -11.60 9.19 32.17
CA LEU A 562 -11.30 8.76 30.81
C LEU A 562 -10.67 9.94 30.07
N ALA A 563 -9.34 9.98 30.08
CA ALA A 563 -8.56 11.12 29.63
C ALA A 563 -8.61 11.30 28.10
N VAL A 564 -8.91 12.52 27.65
CA VAL A 564 -8.80 12.96 26.25
C VAL A 564 -7.81 14.13 26.20
N ASP A 565 -6.52 13.81 26.12
CA ASP A 565 -5.43 14.79 26.09
C ASP A 565 -5.07 15.19 24.66
N HIS A 566 -5.95 16.01 24.07
CA HIS A 566 -5.74 16.61 22.77
C HIS A 566 -5.71 18.14 22.87
N SER A 567 -4.64 18.75 22.37
CA SER A 567 -4.52 20.21 22.28
C SER A 567 -5.02 20.69 20.93
N GLU A 568 -6.04 21.54 20.91
CA GLU A 568 -6.55 22.18 19.70
C GLU A 568 -6.06 23.63 19.62
N ASP A 569 -5.57 24.05 18.46
CA ASP A 569 -5.26 25.46 18.19
C ASP A 569 -6.58 26.25 18.12
N SER A 570 -6.82 27.07 19.13
CA SER A 570 -8.07 27.79 19.40
C SER A 570 -8.42 28.88 18.36
N THR A 571 -7.62 29.05 17.32
CA THR A 571 -7.71 30.19 16.38
C THR A 571 -8.30 29.85 15.03
N THR A 572 -8.62 28.59 14.68
CA THR A 572 -9.10 28.35 13.29
C THR A 572 -10.19 27.30 13.07
N PHE A 573 -10.42 26.28 13.91
CA PHE A 573 -11.50 25.33 13.65
C PHE A 573 -12.12 24.77 14.94
N LEU A 574 -13.46 24.70 14.98
CA LEU A 574 -14.26 24.10 16.06
C LEU A 574 -13.71 22.73 16.48
N SER A 575 -13.93 22.32 17.74
CA SER A 575 -13.31 21.15 18.39
C SER A 575 -13.70 19.78 17.79
N MET A 576 -13.30 19.52 16.55
CA MET A 576 -13.71 18.34 15.80
C MET A 576 -13.04 17.08 16.31
N ILE A 577 -11.74 17.13 16.61
CA ILE A 577 -10.96 15.95 16.97
C ILE A 577 -11.28 15.49 18.39
N SER A 578 -11.29 16.39 19.37
CA SER A 578 -11.60 16.03 20.77
C SER A 578 -12.98 15.38 20.87
N ARG A 579 -13.96 15.87 20.10
CA ARG A 579 -15.31 15.29 20.04
C ARG A 579 -15.32 13.88 19.44
N ILE A 580 -14.55 13.63 18.37
CA ILE A 580 -14.41 12.29 17.79
C ILE A 580 -13.82 11.31 18.82
N LEU A 581 -12.76 11.72 19.53
CA LEU A 581 -12.14 10.87 20.57
C LEU A 581 -13.11 10.59 21.73
N GLN A 582 -13.91 11.57 22.12
CA GLN A 582 -14.95 11.40 23.14
C GLN A 582 -16.07 10.45 22.68
N LEU A 583 -16.50 10.51 21.41
CA LEU A 583 -17.45 9.55 20.83
C LEU A 583 -16.88 8.13 20.82
N LEU A 584 -15.61 7.97 20.48
CA LEU A 584 -14.93 6.67 20.53
C LEU A 584 -14.91 6.08 21.95
N LEU A 585 -14.77 6.90 23.00
CA LEU A 585 -14.90 6.42 24.38
C LEU A 585 -16.30 5.92 24.70
N ILE A 586 -17.34 6.62 24.25
CA ILE A 586 -18.73 6.17 24.38
C ILE A 586 -18.92 4.82 23.65
N ASP A 587 -18.34 4.66 22.46
CA ASP A 587 -18.38 3.40 21.70
C ASP A 587 -17.68 2.27 22.45
N ILE A 588 -16.47 2.50 22.94
CA ILE A 588 -15.69 1.51 23.70
C ILE A 588 -16.48 1.05 24.94
N MET A 589 -17.06 1.99 25.70
CA MET A 589 -17.90 1.65 26.86
C MET A 589 -19.15 0.87 26.45
N SER A 590 -19.81 1.27 25.36
CA SER A 590 -21.03 0.60 24.85
C SER A 590 -20.75 -0.85 24.43
N VAL A 591 -19.65 -1.07 23.70
CA VAL A 591 -19.22 -2.43 23.31
C VAL A 591 -18.84 -3.24 24.54
N GLY A 592 -18.12 -2.65 25.49
CA GLY A 592 -17.74 -3.29 26.75
C GLY A 592 -18.95 -3.76 27.57
N ILE A 593 -19.98 -2.91 27.72
CA ILE A 593 -21.24 -3.26 28.40
C ILE A 593 -21.95 -4.42 27.68
N SER A 594 -21.97 -4.42 26.35
CA SER A 594 -22.60 -5.48 25.54
C SER A 594 -21.94 -6.85 25.74
N LEU A 595 -20.61 -6.91 25.74
CA LEU A 595 -19.85 -8.16 25.94
C LEU A 595 -20.03 -8.71 27.36
N GLY A 596 -20.04 -7.84 28.37
CA GLY A 596 -20.25 -8.22 29.76
C GLY A 596 -21.59 -8.93 30.02
N ASN A 597 -22.65 -8.47 29.35
CA ASN A 597 -24.00 -9.05 29.48
C ASN A 597 -24.15 -10.42 28.80
N GLN A 598 -23.30 -10.78 27.84
CA GLN A 598 -23.30 -12.12 27.22
C GLN A 598 -22.70 -13.18 28.15
N GLY A 599 -21.75 -12.81 29.00
CA GLY A 599 -21.12 -13.72 29.97
C GLY A 599 -22.03 -14.13 31.14
N GLU A 600 -22.94 -13.24 31.57
CA GLU A 600 -23.91 -13.54 32.65
C GLU A 600 -25.18 -14.25 32.15
N ALA A 601 -25.51 -14.11 30.86
CA ALA A 601 -26.69 -14.73 30.24
C ALA A 601 -26.46 -16.16 29.72
N ALA A 602 -25.41 -16.84 30.19
CA ALA A 602 -25.11 -18.25 29.92
C ALA A 602 -25.67 -19.21 30.99
N GLY A 603 -26.58 -18.73 31.85
CA GLY A 603 -27.48 -19.58 32.63
C GLY A 603 -28.70 -19.96 31.80
N GLU A 604 -29.01 -21.25 31.74
CA GLU A 604 -30.09 -21.84 30.95
C GLU A 604 -31.46 -21.21 31.26
N GLY A 605 -32.15 -20.75 30.20
CA GLY A 605 -33.58 -20.46 30.24
C GLY A 605 -33.99 -19.04 29.89
N ASP A 606 -33.62 -18.50 28.72
CA ASP A 606 -34.48 -17.50 28.07
C ASP A 606 -34.12 -17.23 26.59
N MET A 607 -34.70 -18.00 25.68
CA MET A 607 -34.51 -17.82 24.23
C MET A 607 -35.50 -16.80 23.65
N GLU A 608 -36.71 -16.67 24.21
CA GLU A 608 -37.72 -15.67 23.81
C GLU A 608 -37.35 -14.24 24.24
N GLN A 609 -36.76 -14.06 25.43
CA GLN A 609 -36.23 -12.74 25.82
C GLN A 609 -35.04 -12.29 24.96
N ARG A 610 -34.26 -13.22 24.38
CA ARG A 610 -33.15 -12.89 23.47
C ARG A 610 -33.65 -12.34 22.13
N ASP A 611 -34.73 -12.89 21.60
CA ASP A 611 -35.34 -12.39 20.34
C ASP A 611 -36.08 -11.06 20.55
N GLN A 612 -36.79 -10.87 21.67
CA GLN A 612 -37.33 -9.54 22.02
C GLN A 612 -36.23 -8.49 22.27
N ARG A 613 -35.08 -8.87 22.87
CA ARG A 613 -33.91 -7.99 23.03
C ARG A 613 -33.30 -7.59 21.69
N ARG A 614 -33.28 -8.48 20.70
CA ARG A 614 -32.78 -8.18 19.34
C ARG A 614 -33.74 -7.29 18.54
N LEU A 615 -35.05 -7.53 18.66
CA LEU A 615 -36.09 -6.76 17.96
C LEU A 615 -36.17 -5.28 18.41
N LEU A 616 -35.98 -5.00 19.71
CA LEU A 616 -35.90 -3.62 20.22
C LEU A 616 -34.69 -2.84 19.69
N ILE A 617 -33.60 -3.54 19.33
CA ILE A 617 -32.38 -2.93 18.80
C ILE A 617 -32.56 -2.56 17.31
N SER A 618 -33.32 -3.34 16.53
CA SER A 618 -33.53 -3.07 15.10
C SER A 618 -34.51 -1.94 14.79
N HIS A 619 -35.44 -1.61 15.69
CA HIS A 619 -36.46 -0.58 15.46
C HIS A 619 -35.97 0.87 15.67
N LEU A 620 -34.74 1.08 16.13
CA LEU A 620 -34.14 2.42 16.29
C LEU A 620 -33.26 2.83 15.11
N ASP A 621 -32.99 1.92 14.18
CA ASP A 621 -32.19 2.16 12.97
C ASP A 621 -33.06 2.37 11.71
N SER A 622 -34.40 2.45 11.87
CA SER A 622 -35.40 2.67 10.82
C SER A 622 -35.96 4.08 10.76
#